data_AF-A0A6B3NER6-F1
#
_entry.id   AF-A0A6B3NER6-F1
#
_cell.length_a   1.000
_cell.length_b   1.000
_cell.length_c   1.000
_cell.angle_alpha   90.00
_cell.angle_beta   90.00
_cell.angle_gamma   90.00
#
_symmetry.space_group_name_H-M   'P 1'
#
loop_
_entity.id
_entity.type
_entity.pdbx_description
1 polymer ?
#
loop_
_entity_poly.entity_id
_entity_poly.type
_entity_poly.pdbx_seq_one_letter_code
_entity_poly.pdbx_strand_id
1 'polypeptide(L)'
;MTVQATKFRYKPQHKPNQLIYGVGQTGLITGWTVKQVLAKRLESQEFAVIGNLYSATRGINFLIRNLLANPHVRFLVILNATKEDKNAGSGECLRDFFRHGFEEGYSDSGRPCWVINSSIPGYIDIEIEHWALEKLR
;
A
#
# COMPACT_ATOMS: atom_id res chain seq x y z
N MET A 1 13.00 16.73 -23.66
CA MET A 1 12.52 17.56 -22.53
C MET A 1 13.05 16.95 -21.25
N THR A 2 14.02 17.57 -20.60
CA THR A 2 14.53 17.14 -19.29
C THR A 2 13.50 17.51 -18.24
N VAL A 3 12.68 16.53 -17.84
CA VAL A 3 11.80 16.69 -16.68
C VAL A 3 12.72 16.95 -15.49
N GLN A 4 12.64 18.15 -14.92
CA GLN A 4 13.32 18.45 -13.67
C GLN A 4 12.72 17.52 -12.61
N ALA A 5 13.43 16.42 -12.30
CA ALA A 5 12.95 15.41 -11.39
C ALA A 5 12.69 16.07 -10.03
N THR A 6 11.42 16.29 -9.70
CA THR A 6 11.05 16.72 -8.36
C THR A 6 11.47 15.60 -7.42
N LYS A 7 12.48 15.84 -6.59
CA LYS A 7 12.99 14.84 -5.65
C LYS A 7 12.08 14.80 -4.43
N PHE A 8 11.19 13.81 -4.39
CA PHE A 8 10.39 13.58 -3.19
C PHE A 8 11.18 12.75 -2.18
N ARG A 9 10.87 12.91 -0.89
CA ARG A 9 11.44 12.09 0.17
C ARG A 9 10.32 11.35 0.88
N TYR A 10 10.33 10.03 0.75
CA TYR A 10 9.41 9.16 1.46
C TYR A 10 9.73 9.15 2.97
N LYS A 11 8.70 9.28 3.81
CA LYS A 11 8.76 9.30 5.27
C LYS A 11 8.00 8.09 5.82
N PRO A 12 8.67 6.96 6.06
CA PRO A 12 8.02 5.76 6.58
C PRO A 12 7.64 5.95 8.05
N GLN A 13 6.35 5.87 8.38
CA GLN A 13 5.86 5.80 9.75
C GLN A 13 5.85 4.35 10.26
N HIS A 14 5.58 3.39 9.36
CA HIS A 14 5.48 1.98 9.71
C HIS A 14 6.45 1.12 8.89
N LYS A 15 7.08 0.16 9.58
CA LYS A 15 8.02 -0.83 9.02
C LYS A 15 9.16 -0.21 8.18
N PRO A 16 9.86 0.83 8.65
CA PRO A 16 10.89 1.52 7.87
C PRO A 16 12.04 0.61 7.40
N ASN A 17 12.36 -0.44 8.16
CA ASN A 17 13.43 -1.38 7.82
C ASN A 17 13.02 -2.44 6.77
N GLN A 18 11.76 -2.40 6.30
CA GLN A 18 11.21 -3.36 5.34
C GLN A 18 10.89 -2.74 3.98
N LEU A 19 11.23 -1.47 3.77
CA LEU A 19 10.92 -0.72 2.55
C LEU A 19 12.20 -0.28 1.86
N ILE A 20 12.13 -0.09 0.54
CA ILE A 20 13.19 0.50 -0.28
C ILE A 20 12.68 1.85 -0.78
N TYR A 21 13.52 2.89 -0.72
CA TYR A 21 13.10 4.27 -1.02
C TYR A 21 13.69 4.76 -2.33
N GLY A 22 12.88 5.54 -3.05
CA GLY A 22 13.31 6.33 -4.18
C GLY A 22 12.89 7.79 -3.99
N VAL A 23 12.85 8.54 -5.09
CA VAL A 23 12.51 9.96 -5.13
C VAL A 23 11.39 10.28 -6.13
N GLY A 24 10.74 9.26 -6.68
CA GLY A 24 9.59 9.39 -7.59
C GLY A 24 8.25 9.53 -6.86
N GLN A 25 7.16 9.25 -7.58
CA GLN A 25 5.77 9.33 -7.08
C GLN A 25 5.02 8.00 -7.09
N THR A 26 5.66 6.90 -7.51
CA THR A 26 5.00 5.59 -7.66
C THR A 26 5.37 4.66 -6.52
N GLY A 27 4.38 4.16 -5.79
CA GLY A 27 4.55 3.07 -4.83
C GLY A 27 4.46 1.71 -5.51
N LEU A 28 5.45 0.85 -5.30
CA LEU A 28 5.47 -0.52 -5.83
C LEU A 28 5.16 -1.51 -4.71
N ILE A 29 4.08 -2.26 -4.89
CA ILE A 29 3.57 -3.23 -3.92
C ILE A 29 3.80 -4.61 -4.51
N THR A 30 4.77 -5.33 -3.96
CA THR A 30 5.35 -6.48 -4.68
C THR A 30 4.76 -7.83 -4.27
N GLY A 31 3.86 -7.85 -3.28
CA GLY A 31 3.38 -9.11 -2.70
C GLY A 31 4.55 -10.00 -2.29
N TRP A 32 4.58 -11.23 -2.81
CA TRP A 32 5.62 -12.26 -2.63
C TRP A 32 6.77 -12.16 -3.62
N THR A 33 6.69 -11.28 -4.63
CA THR A 33 7.84 -10.98 -5.48
C THR A 33 8.95 -10.32 -4.66
N VAL A 34 10.18 -10.80 -4.81
CA VAL A 34 11.37 -10.30 -4.08
C VAL A 34 11.68 -8.86 -4.50
N LYS A 35 11.33 -7.89 -3.64
CA LYS A 35 11.43 -6.45 -3.93
C LYS A 35 12.84 -5.99 -4.34
N GLN A 36 13.90 -6.63 -3.86
CA GLN A 36 15.28 -6.31 -4.22
C GLN A 36 15.58 -6.58 -5.70
N VAL A 37 14.88 -7.52 -6.34
CA VAL A 37 15.04 -7.79 -7.77
C VAL A 37 14.50 -6.64 -8.61
N LEU A 38 13.38 -6.04 -8.19
CA LEU A 38 12.83 -4.84 -8.84
C LEU A 38 13.70 -3.62 -8.59
N ALA A 39 14.13 -3.41 -7.35
CA ALA A 39 14.99 -2.28 -6.99
C ALA A 39 16.31 -2.24 -7.78
N LYS A 40 16.85 -3.40 -8.19
CA LYS A 40 18.05 -3.49 -9.04
C LYS A 40 17.81 -3.14 -10.51
N ARG A 41 16.55 -3.11 -10.95
CA ARG A 41 16.15 -2.86 -12.34
C ARG A 41 15.53 -1.48 -12.55
N LEU A 42 15.33 -0.72 -11.48
CA LEU A 42 14.67 0.57 -11.49
C LEU A 42 15.62 1.65 -10.97
N GLU A 43 15.55 2.81 -11.58
CA GLU A 43 16.18 4.02 -11.08
C GLU A 43 15.38 4.61 -9.92
N SER A 44 16.07 5.27 -8.98
CA SER A 44 15.42 5.85 -7.81
C SER A 44 14.31 6.86 -8.14
N GLN A 45 14.34 7.49 -9.32
CA GLN A 45 13.31 8.44 -9.76
C GLN A 45 12.03 7.79 -10.27
N GLU A 46 12.05 6.49 -10.58
CA GLU A 46 10.89 5.76 -11.10
C GLU A 46 9.90 5.34 -10.00
N PHE A 47 10.32 5.36 -8.73
CA PHE A 47 9.49 4.96 -7.60
C PHE A 47 9.71 5.85 -6.38
N ALA A 48 8.67 5.99 -5.55
CA ALA A 48 8.75 6.61 -4.24
C ALA A 48 9.18 5.57 -3.19
N VAL A 49 8.57 4.38 -3.26
CA VAL A 49 8.77 3.30 -2.30
C VAL A 49 8.52 1.94 -2.95
N ILE A 50 9.25 0.90 -2.51
CA ILE A 50 8.97 -0.50 -2.83
C ILE A 50 8.78 -1.26 -1.53
N GLY A 51 7.66 -1.97 -1.41
CA GLY A 51 7.32 -2.76 -0.23
C GLY A 51 6.58 -4.05 -0.58
N ASN A 52 6.71 -5.05 0.28
CA ASN A 52 5.93 -6.28 0.17
C ASN A 52 4.57 -6.10 0.87
N LEU A 53 3.53 -6.73 0.35
CA LEU A 53 2.20 -6.78 0.97
C LEU A 53 1.73 -8.24 1.01
N TYR A 54 2.05 -8.94 2.11
CA TYR A 54 1.78 -10.37 2.24
C TYR A 54 0.40 -10.71 2.81
N SER A 55 -0.21 -9.79 3.56
CA SER A 55 -1.47 -10.04 4.29
C SER A 55 -2.37 -8.81 4.23
N ALA A 56 -3.62 -8.99 3.79
CA ALA A 56 -4.64 -7.96 3.76
C ALA A 56 -5.00 -7.47 5.16
N THR A 57 -5.25 -8.40 6.08
CA THR A 57 -5.71 -8.15 7.45
C THR A 57 -4.72 -7.39 8.35
N ARG A 58 -3.43 -7.35 8.00
CA ARG A 58 -2.41 -6.59 8.76
C ARG A 58 -1.62 -5.58 7.93
N GLY A 59 -1.26 -5.96 6.71
CA GLY A 59 -0.34 -5.18 5.88
C GLY A 59 -0.98 -3.92 5.30
N ILE A 60 -2.27 -3.98 4.94
CA ILE A 60 -2.97 -2.84 4.32
C ILE A 60 -3.01 -1.66 5.28
N ASN A 61 -3.32 -1.87 6.57
CA ASN A 61 -3.33 -0.81 7.57
C ASN A 61 -2.00 -0.02 7.63
N PHE A 62 -0.85 -0.72 7.67
CA PHE A 62 0.46 -0.05 7.65
C PHE A 62 0.74 0.68 6.34
N LEU A 63 0.31 0.11 5.22
CA LEU A 63 0.45 0.71 3.90
C LEU A 63 -0.36 2.02 3.82
N ILE A 64 -1.63 1.99 4.20
CA ILE A 64 -2.53 3.16 4.17
C ILE A 64 -1.98 4.31 5.00
N ARG A 65 -1.53 4.06 6.23
CA ARG A 65 -0.92 5.08 7.10
C ARG A 65 0.32 5.71 6.47
N ASN A 66 1.17 4.87 5.89
CA ASN A 66 2.34 5.36 5.18
C ASN A 66 1.95 6.19 3.94
N LEU A 67 0.91 5.84 3.19
CA LEU A 67 0.45 6.64 2.05
C LEU A 67 -0.13 8.00 2.49
N LEU A 68 -0.93 8.02 3.56
CA LEU A 68 -1.46 9.25 4.14
C LEU A 68 -0.32 10.21 4.57
N ALA A 69 0.75 9.67 5.14
CA ALA A 69 1.94 10.44 5.51
C ALA A 69 2.78 10.92 4.31
N ASN A 70 2.54 10.36 3.12
CA ASN A 70 3.32 10.59 1.91
C ASN A 70 2.42 10.94 0.71
N PRO A 71 1.72 12.10 0.74
CA PRO A 71 0.74 12.48 -0.30
C PRO A 71 1.35 12.73 -1.69
N HIS A 72 2.68 12.74 -1.80
CA HIS A 72 3.39 12.78 -3.09
C HIS A 72 3.36 11.43 -3.82
N VAL A 73 2.99 10.33 -3.15
CA VAL A 73 2.77 9.04 -3.79
C VAL A 73 1.42 9.10 -4.48
N ARG A 74 1.42 9.21 -5.81
CA ARG A 74 0.22 9.42 -6.63
C ARG A 74 -0.22 8.18 -7.38
N PHE A 75 0.68 7.22 -7.56
CA PHE A 75 0.43 6.01 -8.32
C PHE A 75 0.83 4.79 -7.51
N LEU A 76 0.03 3.74 -7.58
CA LEU A 76 0.36 2.44 -7.00
C LEU A 76 0.40 1.40 -8.11
N VAL A 77 1.47 0.60 -8.12
CA VAL A 77 1.56 -0.61 -8.95
C VAL A 77 1.52 -1.80 -8.01
N ILE A 78 0.48 -2.61 -8.13
CA ILE A 78 0.28 -3.81 -7.35
C ILE A 78 0.67 -5.01 -8.21
N LEU A 79 1.72 -5.71 -7.81
CA LEU A 79 2.07 -6.99 -8.40
C LEU A 79 1.22 -8.09 -7.78
N ASN A 80 0.69 -8.96 -8.63
CA ASN A 80 -0.04 -10.16 -8.27
C ASN A 80 0.45 -11.32 -9.14
N ALA A 81 1.76 -11.55 -9.09
CA ALA A 81 2.48 -12.35 -10.08
C ALA A 81 2.64 -13.81 -9.63
N THR A 82 2.72 -14.06 -8.32
CA THR A 82 2.98 -15.40 -7.79
C THR A 82 1.70 -16.12 -7.39
N LYS A 83 1.82 -17.43 -7.12
CA LYS A 83 0.70 -18.22 -6.58
C LYS A 83 0.35 -17.77 -5.16
N GLU A 84 1.36 -17.43 -4.37
CA GLU A 84 1.22 -16.93 -3.01
C GLU A 84 0.50 -15.58 -2.97
N ASP A 85 0.74 -14.70 -3.95
CA ASP A 85 -0.02 -13.45 -4.10
C ASP A 85 -1.52 -13.73 -4.27
N LYS A 86 -1.85 -14.64 -5.20
CA LYS A 86 -3.24 -15.02 -5.52
C LYS A 86 -3.92 -15.71 -4.33
N ASN A 87 -3.20 -16.57 -3.62
CA ASN A 87 -3.72 -17.25 -2.43
C ASN A 87 -3.96 -16.28 -1.27
N ALA A 88 -3.07 -15.30 -1.07
CA ALA A 88 -3.19 -14.34 0.01
C ALA A 88 -4.25 -13.26 -0.26
N GLY A 89 -4.52 -12.94 -1.54
CA GLY A 89 -5.52 -11.96 -1.94
C GLY A 89 -5.20 -10.51 -1.56
N SER A 90 -4.02 -10.24 -1.00
CA SER A 90 -3.74 -8.92 -0.38
C SER A 90 -3.74 -7.77 -1.39
N GLY A 91 -3.23 -8.02 -2.61
CA GLY A 91 -3.28 -7.04 -3.69
C GLY A 91 -4.70 -6.80 -4.21
N GLU A 92 -5.54 -7.84 -4.22
CA GLU A 92 -6.94 -7.72 -4.62
C GLU A 92 -7.76 -6.95 -3.58
N CYS A 93 -7.62 -7.30 -2.29
CA CYS A 93 -8.25 -6.57 -1.20
C CYS A 93 -7.85 -5.08 -1.21
N LEU A 94 -6.58 -4.76 -1.44
CA LEU A 94 -6.15 -3.37 -1.58
C LEU A 94 -6.77 -2.67 -2.78
N ARG A 95 -6.86 -3.35 -3.94
CA ARG A 95 -7.53 -2.81 -5.13
C ARG A 95 -9.00 -2.52 -4.83
N ASP A 96 -9.66 -3.41 -4.10
CA ASP A 96 -11.07 -3.27 -3.73
C ASP A 96 -11.25 -2.12 -2.71
N PHE A 97 -10.29 -1.90 -1.80
CA PHE A 97 -10.24 -0.67 -0.99
C PHE A 97 -10.17 0.60 -1.83
N PHE A 98 -9.65 0.60 -3.05
CA PHE A 98 -9.69 1.78 -3.94
C PHE A 98 -10.94 1.83 -4.82
N ARG A 99 -11.56 0.68 -5.14
CA ARG A 99 -12.71 0.61 -6.04
C ARG A 99 -14.06 0.62 -5.34
N HIS A 100 -14.19 -0.14 -4.27
CA HIS A 100 -15.48 -0.52 -3.67
C HIS A 100 -15.72 0.07 -2.28
N GLY A 101 -14.67 0.51 -1.62
CA GLY A 101 -14.77 1.33 -0.42
C GLY A 101 -14.46 0.53 0.82
N PHE A 102 -14.90 1.08 1.93
CA PHE A 102 -14.83 0.48 3.24
C PHE A 102 -16.06 0.92 4.03
N GLU A 103 -16.38 0.18 5.09
CA GLU A 103 -17.47 0.49 6.01
C GLU A 103 -17.02 0.28 7.45
N GLU A 104 -17.73 0.89 8.40
CA GLU A 104 -17.47 0.65 9.82
C GLU A 104 -17.92 -0.77 10.18
N GLY A 105 -17.09 -1.48 10.94
CA GLY A 105 -17.40 -2.84 11.37
C GLY A 105 -16.41 -3.36 12.41
N TYR A 106 -16.24 -4.67 12.42
CA TYR A 106 -15.36 -5.36 13.37
C TYR A 106 -14.45 -6.34 12.63
N SER A 107 -13.18 -6.37 13.04
CA SER A 107 -12.21 -7.37 12.55
C SER A 107 -12.52 -8.77 13.06
N ASP A 108 -11.82 -9.79 12.54
CA ASP A 108 -11.92 -11.19 12.98
C ASP A 108 -11.68 -11.38 14.50
N SER A 109 -10.99 -10.43 15.12
CA SER A 109 -10.72 -10.41 16.57
C SER A 109 -11.76 -9.66 17.41
N GLY A 110 -12.85 -9.18 16.78
CA GLY A 110 -13.91 -8.41 17.43
C GLY A 110 -13.54 -6.95 17.75
N ARG A 111 -12.47 -6.42 17.15
CA ARG A 111 -12.08 -5.00 17.35
C ARG A 111 -12.74 -4.09 16.32
N PRO A 112 -13.28 -2.92 16.72
CA PRO A 112 -13.78 -1.91 15.80
C PRO A 112 -12.72 -1.52 14.77
N CYS A 113 -13.10 -1.48 13.49
CA CYS A 113 -12.24 -1.12 12.38
C CYS A 113 -13.06 -0.65 11.17
N TRP A 114 -12.35 -0.11 10.18
CA TRP A 114 -12.87 0.00 8.83
C TRP A 114 -12.66 -1.34 8.13
N VAL A 115 -13.75 -1.97 7.70
CA VAL A 115 -13.75 -3.21 6.92
C VAL A 115 -13.74 -2.86 5.45
N ILE A 116 -12.79 -3.42 4.70
CA ILE A 116 -12.71 -3.19 3.25
C ILE A 116 -13.82 -3.97 2.54
N ASN A 117 -14.52 -3.32 1.61
CA ASN A 117 -15.56 -3.93 0.79
C ASN A 117 -14.95 -4.88 -0.25
N SER A 118 -14.55 -6.08 0.18
CA SER A 118 -13.92 -7.12 -0.62
C SER A 118 -14.36 -8.51 -0.16
N SER A 119 -14.26 -9.49 -1.04
CA SER A 119 -14.40 -10.91 -0.65
C SER A 119 -13.23 -11.40 0.21
N ILE A 120 -12.11 -10.68 0.22
CA ILE A 120 -10.93 -10.97 1.02
C ILE A 120 -10.95 -10.07 2.26
N PRO A 121 -10.90 -10.65 3.49
CA PRO A 121 -10.88 -9.85 4.71
C PRO A 121 -9.69 -8.88 4.76
N GLY A 122 -9.99 -7.60 4.97
CA GLY A 122 -9.02 -6.55 5.09
C GLY A 122 -9.52 -5.44 6.00
N TYR A 123 -8.62 -4.93 6.84
CA TYR A 123 -8.97 -4.03 7.93
C TYR A 123 -8.03 -2.83 7.97
N ILE A 124 -8.60 -1.68 8.30
CA ILE A 124 -7.88 -0.44 8.59
C ILE A 124 -8.34 0.04 9.97
N ASP A 125 -7.42 0.54 10.78
CA ASP A 125 -7.76 0.92 12.15
C ASP A 125 -8.80 2.06 12.18
N ILE A 126 -9.78 1.95 13.08
CA ILE A 126 -10.92 2.87 13.17
C ILE A 126 -10.50 4.32 13.50
N GLU A 127 -9.33 4.49 14.14
CA GLU A 127 -8.77 5.80 14.48
C GLU A 127 -8.33 6.63 13.27
N ILE A 128 -8.24 6.04 12.07
CA ILE A 128 -8.03 6.82 10.86
C ILE A 128 -9.36 7.42 10.45
N GLU A 129 -9.44 8.75 10.46
CA GLU A 129 -10.65 9.48 10.09
C GLU A 129 -11.17 9.07 8.71
N HIS A 130 -12.49 8.84 8.60
CA HIS A 130 -13.16 8.43 7.36
C HIS A 130 -12.80 9.34 6.17
N TRP A 131 -12.82 10.66 6.37
CA TRP A 131 -12.51 11.63 5.31
C TRP A 131 -11.08 11.50 4.78
N ALA A 132 -10.13 11.06 5.60
CA ALA A 132 -8.74 10.89 5.19
C ALA A 132 -8.59 9.65 4.30
N LEU A 133 -9.32 8.57 4.61
CA LEU A 133 -9.38 7.37 3.77
C LEU A 133 -10.07 7.65 2.45
N GLU A 134 -11.16 8.42 2.44
CA GLU A 134 -11.82 8.85 1.20
C GLU A 134 -10.93 9.76 0.34
N LYS A 135 -10.16 10.67 0.96
CA LYS A 135 -9.21 11.52 0.23
C LYS A 135 -8.05 10.72 -0.38
N LEU A 136 -7.67 9.60 0.25
CA LEU A 136 -6.62 8.72 -0.26
C LEU A 136 -7.09 7.88 -1.45
N ARG A 137 -8.37 7.46 -1.43
CA ARG A 137 -9.00 6.71 -2.53
C ARG A 137 -9.09 7.53 -3.81
#